data_AF-A0A815PPK4-F1
#
_entry.id   AF-A0A815PPK4-F1
#
_cell.length_a   1.000
_cell.length_b   1.000
_cell.length_c   1.000
_cell.angle_alpha   90.00
_cell.angle_beta   90.00
_cell.angle_gamma   90.00
#
_symmetry.space_group_name_H-M   'P 1'
#
loop_
_entity.id
_entity.type
_entity.pdbx_description
1 polymer ?
#
loop_
_entity_poly.entity_id
_entity_poly.type
_entity_poly.pdbx_seq_one_letter_code
_entity_poly.pdbx_strand_id
1 'polypeptide(L)'
;MTAYDLLSWSKSVDLAEQYQYYINQQSQLSMSSKIFFNCTQPWFGTRCQYFLELNDSIILTDIDLMSSSIITQTCYILLDCVRGGPLMCLDWREVCDGRIDCLNGAIDEMECFNLEINECGPDEYRCHNGLCISKIFWKNEEDTAECLDQSDLWYEFECPTSLFTFNAFSMFECEEYSCKPGERQFSCGDGQCVEDFDACQNGRHLLLVQSMIKLGNLSDYCWIVMACLSKITDQIDGKLCEQIFKTTLILNQLQLCDDLTQFPTIPVLFGHVHFLYAPKNISYVNIDLAFVPDYVCYDEQMCHFLIPTFHHEIHACRHSHEMGLKSNVT
;
A
#
# COMPACT_ATOMS: atom_id res chain seq x y z
N MET A 1 22.10 31.02 -8.61
CA MET A 1 22.06 29.55 -8.54
C MET A 1 21.02 29.09 -9.54
N THR A 2 21.42 28.18 -10.44
CA THR A 2 20.61 27.59 -11.50
C THR A 2 20.22 26.16 -11.12
N ALA A 3 19.26 25.55 -11.85
CA ALA A 3 18.95 24.13 -11.67
C ALA A 3 20.15 23.23 -12.00
N TYR A 4 20.99 23.64 -12.96
CA TYR A 4 22.24 22.95 -13.28
C TYR A 4 23.21 22.91 -12.10
N ASP A 5 23.28 23.98 -11.30
CA ASP A 5 24.11 23.99 -10.10
C ASP A 5 23.68 22.89 -9.12
N LEU A 6 22.37 22.65 -8.97
CA LEU A 6 21.85 21.59 -8.10
C LEU A 6 22.22 20.19 -8.62
N LEU A 7 22.12 19.95 -9.93
CA LEU A 7 22.55 18.69 -10.53
C LEU A 7 24.06 18.46 -10.33
N SER A 8 24.87 19.52 -10.47
CA SER A 8 26.31 19.46 -10.21
C SER A 8 26.66 19.16 -8.75
N TRP A 9 25.72 19.37 -7.83
CA TRP A 9 25.84 19.10 -6.39
C TRP A 9 25.23 17.75 -5.99
N SER A 10 25.11 16.82 -6.95
CA SER A 10 24.54 15.48 -6.73
C SER A 10 23.12 15.53 -6.12
N LYS A 11 22.30 16.51 -6.50
CA LYS A 11 20.88 16.57 -6.12
C LYS A 11 20.02 15.79 -7.09
N SER A 12 18.86 15.31 -6.61
CA SER A 12 17.90 14.61 -7.46
C SER A 12 17.38 15.51 -8.57
N VAL A 13 17.03 14.87 -9.70
CA VAL A 13 16.47 15.55 -10.87
C VAL A 13 15.20 16.29 -10.48
N ASP A 14 14.31 15.66 -9.70
CA ASP A 14 13.07 16.29 -9.21
C ASP A 14 13.34 17.61 -8.48
N LEU A 15 14.38 17.66 -7.62
CA LEU A 15 14.69 18.88 -6.89
C LEU A 15 15.19 19.98 -7.82
N ALA A 16 15.98 19.61 -8.84
CA ALA A 16 16.45 20.54 -9.85
C ALA A 16 15.30 21.07 -10.72
N GLU A 17 14.35 20.20 -11.10
CA GLU A 17 13.16 20.56 -11.88
C GLU A 17 12.21 21.45 -11.09
N GLN A 18 11.90 21.12 -9.84
CA GLN A 18 11.09 21.97 -8.98
C GLN A 18 11.74 23.35 -8.77
N TYR A 19 13.08 23.39 -8.65
CA TYR A 19 13.81 24.66 -8.55
C TYR A 19 13.78 25.45 -9.86
N GLN A 20 13.88 24.78 -11.01
CA GLN A 20 13.74 25.43 -12.32
C GLN A 20 12.34 26.00 -12.52
N TYR A 21 11.31 25.26 -12.11
CA TYR A 21 9.92 25.71 -12.11
C TYR A 21 9.73 26.95 -11.23
N TYR A 22 10.30 26.94 -10.02
CA TYR A 22 10.31 28.10 -9.13
C TYR A 22 10.96 29.33 -9.76
N ILE A 23 12.13 29.19 -10.41
CA ILE A 23 12.80 30.30 -11.12
C ILE A 23 11.88 30.87 -12.21
N ASN A 24 11.23 30.00 -12.98
CA ASN A 24 10.41 30.39 -14.12
C ASN A 24 9.10 31.05 -13.72
N GLN A 25 8.43 30.55 -12.67
CA GLN A 25 7.08 30.98 -12.28
C GLN A 25 7.04 31.96 -11.10
N GLN A 26 8.13 32.14 -10.34
CA GLN A 26 8.23 33.01 -9.16
C GLN A 26 7.13 32.83 -8.10
N SER A 27 6.43 31.69 -8.09
CA SER A 27 5.14 31.54 -7.39
C SER A 27 5.18 30.71 -6.11
N GLN A 28 6.27 29.96 -5.84
CA GLN A 28 6.37 29.11 -4.64
C GLN A 28 7.27 29.72 -3.56
N LEU A 29 6.66 30.34 -2.54
CA LEU A 29 7.35 30.86 -1.34
C LEU A 29 8.17 29.78 -0.60
N SER A 30 7.75 28.51 -0.65
CA SER A 30 8.42 27.39 0.03
C SER A 30 9.84 27.12 -0.48
N MET A 31 10.11 27.39 -1.76
CA MET A 31 11.43 27.20 -2.37
C MET A 31 12.42 28.32 -2.05
N SER A 32 11.91 29.51 -1.73
CA SER A 32 12.73 30.68 -1.39
C SER A 32 13.50 30.51 -0.07
N SER A 33 12.99 29.67 0.84
CA SER A 33 13.58 29.38 2.14
C SER A 33 14.32 28.04 2.21
N LYS A 34 14.36 27.25 1.13
CA LYS A 34 15.06 25.95 1.13
C LYS A 34 16.58 26.17 1.08
N ILE A 35 17.28 25.49 1.98
CA ILE A 35 18.75 25.48 2.05
C ILE A 35 19.25 24.29 1.23
N PHE A 36 20.13 24.58 0.27
CA PHE A 36 20.76 23.57 -0.56
C PHE A 36 22.22 23.40 -0.15
N PHE A 37 22.63 22.16 0.12
CA PHE A 37 24.01 21.82 0.43
C PHE A 37 24.75 21.45 -0.85
N ASN A 38 25.90 22.07 -1.10
CA ASN A 38 26.78 21.72 -2.21
C ASN A 38 27.52 20.41 -1.86
N CYS A 39 27.02 19.29 -2.38
CA CYS A 39 27.65 17.99 -2.22
C CYS A 39 28.54 17.74 -3.42
N THR A 40 29.83 17.54 -3.19
CA THR A 40 30.74 17.07 -4.24
C THR A 40 30.75 15.55 -4.25
N GLN A 41 30.80 14.95 -5.43
CA GLN A 41 31.03 13.51 -5.59
C GLN A 41 32.21 13.07 -4.70
N PRO A 42 32.10 11.93 -3.99
CA PRO A 42 31.04 10.89 -4.06
C PRO A 42 29.87 11.07 -3.06
N TRP A 43 29.75 12.22 -2.41
CA TRP A 43 28.70 12.45 -1.42
C TRP A 43 27.40 12.90 -2.09
N PHE A 44 26.26 12.39 -1.60
CA PHE A 44 24.93 12.71 -2.12
C PHE A 44 23.89 12.78 -1.00
N GLY A 45 22.67 13.20 -1.36
CA GLY A 45 21.57 13.41 -0.42
C GLY A 45 21.32 14.87 -0.08
N THR A 46 20.23 15.12 0.66
CA THR A 46 19.73 16.46 0.98
C THR A 46 20.76 17.29 1.76
N ARG A 47 21.52 16.66 2.65
CA ARG A 47 22.59 17.21 3.50
C ARG A 47 23.97 16.58 3.24
N CYS A 48 24.19 15.99 2.07
CA CYS A 48 25.42 15.26 1.73
C CYS A 48 25.72 14.11 2.70
N GLN A 49 24.66 13.48 3.23
CA GLN A 49 24.77 12.48 4.29
C GLN A 49 25.12 11.07 3.80
N TYR A 50 25.01 10.82 2.50
CA TYR A 50 25.26 9.50 1.91
C TYR A 50 26.54 9.52 1.08
N PHE A 51 27.23 8.39 1.06
CA PHE A 51 28.49 8.16 0.36
C PHE A 51 28.46 6.74 -0.19
N LEU A 52 28.76 6.57 -1.47
CA LEU A 52 28.94 5.26 -2.10
C LEU A 52 30.43 5.00 -2.27
N GLU A 53 30.96 4.03 -1.52
CA GLU A 53 32.33 3.55 -1.69
C GLU A 53 32.35 2.52 -2.83
N LEU A 54 32.60 2.97 -4.06
CA LEU A 54 32.76 2.10 -5.22
C LEU A 54 34.12 1.38 -5.14
N ASN A 55 34.25 0.38 -4.26
CA ASN A 55 35.26 -0.66 -4.40
C ASN A 55 34.65 -1.78 -5.26
N ASP A 56 35.41 -2.34 -6.21
CA ASP A 56 34.97 -3.41 -7.14
C ASP A 56 34.54 -4.74 -6.45
N SER A 57 34.43 -4.74 -5.12
CA SER A 57 34.03 -5.87 -4.29
C SER A 57 32.93 -5.48 -3.30
N ILE A 58 31.98 -4.63 -3.68
CA ILE A 58 30.72 -4.52 -2.91
C ILE A 58 29.94 -5.82 -3.15
N ILE A 59 30.30 -6.84 -2.38
CA ILE A 59 29.37 -7.90 -2.04
C ILE A 59 28.37 -7.22 -1.10
N LEU A 60 27.17 -6.90 -1.61
CA LEU A 60 26.03 -6.37 -0.83
C LEU A 60 25.47 -7.42 0.16
N THR A 61 26.31 -8.28 0.75
CA THR A 61 25.85 -9.31 1.69
C THR A 61 25.72 -8.81 3.12
N ASP A 62 26.26 -7.64 3.44
CA ASP A 62 26.49 -7.24 4.82
C ASP A 62 25.77 -5.92 5.19
N ILE A 63 24.52 -5.74 4.74
CA ILE A 63 23.59 -4.98 5.58
C ILE A 63 23.13 -5.95 6.66
N ASP A 64 23.82 -5.85 7.79
CA ASP A 64 23.57 -6.59 9.02
C ASP A 64 22.12 -6.36 9.50
N LEU A 65 21.18 -7.14 8.98
CA LEU A 65 19.81 -7.30 9.45
C LEU A 65 19.79 -8.17 10.73
N MET A 66 20.76 -7.98 11.63
CA MET A 66 20.73 -8.59 12.96
C MET A 66 19.98 -7.69 13.95
N SER A 67 18.75 -8.13 14.23
CA SER A 67 18.04 -7.99 15.50
C SER A 67 17.56 -6.59 15.88
N SER A 68 16.35 -6.27 15.43
CA SER A 68 15.17 -6.13 16.31
C SER A 68 14.01 -5.65 15.45
N SER A 69 12.99 -6.48 15.28
CA SER A 69 11.56 -6.14 15.22
C SER A 69 11.14 -4.70 14.84
N ILE A 70 11.74 -4.13 13.80
CA ILE A 70 11.35 -2.87 13.18
C ILE A 70 11.24 -3.21 11.72
N ILE A 71 9.99 -3.29 11.24
CA ILE A 71 9.70 -3.36 9.81
C ILE A 71 10.13 -1.98 9.27
N THR A 72 11.34 -1.90 8.72
CA THR A 72 11.86 -0.66 8.11
C THR A 72 11.33 -0.57 6.70
N GLN A 73 10.45 0.40 6.44
CA GLN A 73 9.91 0.65 5.11
C GLN A 73 10.42 1.95 4.54
N THR A 74 10.67 1.94 3.24
CA THR A 74 10.80 3.17 2.45
C THR A 74 9.40 3.71 2.19
N CYS A 75 9.25 5.02 2.30
CA CYS A 75 7.99 5.70 2.06
C CYS A 75 8.13 6.59 0.83
N TYR A 76 7.14 6.57 -0.04
CA TYR A 76 6.98 7.55 -1.09
C TYR A 76 6.50 8.87 -0.47
N ILE A 77 7.33 9.91 -0.57
CA ILE A 77 7.12 11.19 0.14
C ILE A 77 6.64 12.33 -0.76
N LEU A 78 6.52 12.09 -2.07
CA LEU A 78 6.14 13.15 -3.02
C LEU A 78 4.63 13.42 -3.02
N LEU A 79 3.84 12.43 -2.59
CA LEU A 79 2.41 12.57 -2.34
C LEU A 79 2.15 12.62 -0.84
N ASP A 80 1.35 13.61 -0.40
CA ASP A 80 0.95 13.75 1.00
C ASP A 80 -0.15 12.74 1.34
N CYS A 81 0.18 11.45 1.38
CA CYS A 81 -0.79 10.36 1.49
C CYS A 81 -1.14 10.00 2.93
N VAL A 82 -2.44 9.89 3.24
CA VAL A 82 -2.93 9.42 4.54
C VAL A 82 -3.40 7.97 4.43
N ARG A 83 -2.58 7.02 4.90
CA ARG A 83 -2.85 5.56 4.89
C ARG A 83 -3.52 5.02 6.17
N GLY A 84 -4.07 5.91 7.00
CA GLY A 84 -4.76 5.50 8.23
C GLY A 84 -3.85 5.12 9.41
N GLY A 85 -2.60 4.66 9.22
CA GLY A 85 -1.63 4.31 10.29
C GLY A 85 -0.35 5.17 10.31
N PRO A 86 0.32 5.39 11.46
CA PRO A 86 1.55 6.19 11.50
C PRO A 86 2.79 5.46 10.95
N LEU A 87 2.73 4.12 10.89
CA LEU A 87 3.81 3.26 10.38
C LEU A 87 3.51 2.73 8.97
N MET A 88 2.26 2.77 8.54
CA MET A 88 1.86 2.39 7.19
C MET A 88 2.01 3.62 6.29
N CYS A 89 2.84 3.53 5.26
CA CYS A 89 3.05 4.62 4.31
C CYS A 89 2.95 4.10 2.88
N LEU A 90 2.69 5.04 1.97
CA LEU A 90 2.59 4.80 0.54
C LEU A 90 3.92 4.25 -0.01
N ASP A 91 3.89 3.10 -0.65
CA ASP A 91 4.93 2.61 -1.54
C ASP A 91 4.76 3.25 -2.91
N TRP A 92 5.86 3.47 -3.63
CA TRP A 92 5.79 4.11 -4.95
C TRP A 92 5.05 3.25 -5.98
N ARG A 93 5.05 1.92 -5.79
CA ARG A 93 4.36 0.95 -6.67
C ARG A 93 2.85 0.93 -6.50
N GLU A 94 2.37 1.58 -5.45
CA GLU A 94 0.95 1.74 -5.12
C GLU A 94 0.44 3.12 -5.61
N VAL A 95 1.14 3.75 -6.56
CA VAL A 95 0.72 5.00 -7.21
C VAL A 95 0.28 4.67 -8.62
N CYS A 96 -0.95 5.03 -8.98
CA CYS A 96 -1.54 4.71 -10.28
C CYS A 96 -1.60 3.20 -10.55
N ASP A 97 -1.89 2.41 -9.52
CA ASP A 97 -2.05 0.95 -9.63
C ASP A 97 -3.52 0.53 -9.80
N GLY A 98 -4.43 1.50 -9.87
CA GLY A 98 -5.86 1.32 -9.97
C GLY A 98 -6.55 1.12 -8.63
N ARG A 99 -5.84 1.28 -7.50
CA ARG A 99 -6.37 1.11 -6.15
C ARG A 99 -6.24 2.39 -5.35
N ILE A 100 -7.32 2.77 -4.69
CA ILE A 100 -7.30 3.90 -3.76
C ILE A 100 -6.77 3.39 -2.43
N ASP A 101 -5.54 3.77 -2.11
CA ASP A 101 -4.92 3.55 -0.83
C ASP A 101 -4.83 4.83 0.02
N CYS A 102 -4.71 6.00 -0.59
CA CYS A 102 -4.67 7.27 0.11
C CYS A 102 -6.08 7.72 0.52
N LEU A 103 -6.36 7.72 1.82
CA LEU A 103 -7.67 8.07 2.39
C LEU A 103 -8.02 9.57 2.29
N ASN A 104 -7.06 10.41 1.91
CA ASN A 104 -7.22 11.85 1.78
C ASN A 104 -7.51 12.28 0.33
N GLY A 105 -8.47 11.62 -0.30
CA GLY A 105 -9.01 12.01 -1.60
C GLY A 105 -8.41 11.28 -2.79
N ALA A 106 -7.92 10.04 -2.61
CA ALA A 106 -7.42 9.19 -3.70
C ALA A 106 -6.30 9.84 -4.52
N ILE A 107 -5.42 10.59 -3.85
CA ILE A 107 -4.36 11.37 -4.49
C ILE A 107 -3.30 10.53 -5.20
N ASP A 108 -3.18 9.26 -4.82
CA ASP A 108 -2.40 8.21 -5.45
C ASP A 108 -2.94 7.83 -6.84
N GLU A 109 -4.25 7.95 -7.03
CA GLU A 109 -4.95 7.58 -8.27
C GLU A 109 -5.40 8.80 -9.09
N MET A 110 -4.94 10.00 -8.72
CA MET A 110 -5.28 11.24 -9.42
C MET A 110 -4.41 11.46 -10.66
N GLU A 111 -5.05 11.81 -11.78
CA GLU A 111 -4.39 12.18 -13.04
C GLU A 111 -3.54 11.06 -13.69
N CYS A 112 -3.64 9.82 -13.22
CA CYS A 112 -2.93 8.64 -13.75
C CYS A 112 -3.21 8.39 -15.24
N PHE A 113 -4.41 8.70 -15.71
CA PHE A 113 -4.78 8.57 -17.12
C PHE A 113 -3.83 9.32 -18.07
N ASN A 114 -3.26 10.45 -17.64
CA ASN A 114 -2.32 11.21 -18.46
C ASN A 114 -0.98 10.47 -18.63
N LEU A 115 -0.58 9.65 -17.66
CA LEU A 115 0.60 8.81 -17.73
C LEU A 115 0.33 7.58 -18.60
N GLU A 116 -0.85 6.99 -18.44
CA GLU A 116 -1.23 5.77 -19.14
C GLU A 116 -1.52 5.99 -20.63
N ILE A 117 -2.14 7.10 -21.04
CA ILE A 117 -2.56 7.32 -22.44
C ILE A 117 -1.40 7.52 -23.43
N ASN A 118 -0.15 7.48 -22.98
CA ASN A 118 1.01 7.65 -23.88
C ASN A 118 0.93 6.73 -25.11
N GLU A 119 1.03 7.35 -26.29
CA GLU A 119 1.16 6.65 -27.56
C GLU A 119 2.65 6.46 -27.87
N CYS A 120 3.10 5.20 -27.89
CA CYS A 120 4.49 4.88 -28.19
C CYS A 120 4.80 5.01 -29.68
N GLY A 121 6.07 5.22 -30.00
CA GLY A 121 6.57 5.26 -31.37
C GLY A 121 6.38 3.95 -32.13
N PRO A 122 6.55 3.96 -33.47
CA PRO A 122 6.35 2.79 -34.31
C PRO A 122 7.30 1.63 -33.99
N ASP A 123 8.46 1.89 -33.39
CA ASP A 123 9.47 0.89 -33.01
C ASP A 123 9.48 0.58 -31.50
N GLU A 124 8.44 1.01 -30.79
CA GLU A 124 8.30 0.84 -29.34
C GLU A 124 7.13 -0.09 -28.99
N TYR A 125 7.29 -0.82 -27.89
CA TYR A 125 6.25 -1.59 -27.24
C TYR A 125 5.67 -0.77 -26.09
N ARG A 126 4.35 -0.80 -25.94
CA ARG A 126 3.63 -0.12 -24.86
C ARG A 126 3.31 -1.13 -23.77
N CYS A 127 3.92 -0.95 -22.60
CA CYS A 127 3.62 -1.68 -21.38
C CYS A 127 2.16 -1.45 -20.95
N HIS A 128 1.60 -2.31 -20.09
CA HIS A 128 0.21 -2.12 -19.65
C HIS A 128 0.01 -0.85 -18.81
N ASN A 129 1.04 -0.45 -18.05
CA ASN A 129 1.08 0.82 -17.32
C ASN A 129 1.36 2.08 -18.20
N GLY A 130 1.45 1.94 -19.54
CA GLY A 130 1.65 3.06 -20.46
C GLY A 130 3.12 3.45 -20.71
N LEU A 131 4.09 2.81 -20.05
CA LEU A 131 5.51 2.98 -20.36
C LEU A 131 5.82 2.50 -21.79
N CYS A 132 6.70 3.21 -22.49
CA CYS A 132 7.18 2.84 -23.81
C CYS A 132 8.61 2.29 -23.73
N ILE A 133 8.81 1.06 -24.19
CA ILE A 133 10.13 0.42 -24.29
C ILE A 133 10.44 0.11 -25.75
N SER A 134 11.71 -0.09 -26.09
CA SER A 134 12.06 -0.51 -27.46
C SER A 134 11.55 -1.93 -27.76
N LYS A 135 11.00 -2.15 -28.96
CA LYS A 135 10.51 -3.49 -29.38
C LYS A 135 11.58 -4.58 -29.38
N ILE A 136 12.86 -4.22 -29.33
CA ILE A 136 13.95 -5.19 -29.21
C ILE A 136 13.93 -5.92 -27.86
N PHE A 137 13.37 -5.28 -26.83
CA PHE A 137 13.23 -5.84 -25.48
C PHE A 137 11.88 -6.51 -25.27
N TRP A 138 10.90 -6.23 -26.14
CA TRP A 138 9.62 -6.93 -26.06
C TRP A 138 9.82 -8.42 -26.30
N LYS A 139 9.43 -9.24 -25.31
CA LYS A 139 9.42 -10.69 -25.45
C LYS A 139 10.80 -11.26 -25.79
N ASN A 140 11.85 -10.62 -25.27
CA ASN A 140 13.22 -11.12 -25.33
C ASN A 140 13.34 -12.50 -24.66
N GLU A 141 14.35 -13.27 -25.07
CA GLU A 141 14.72 -14.55 -24.43
C GLU A 141 15.62 -14.33 -23.21
N GLU A 142 16.07 -13.09 -22.99
CA GLU A 142 16.78 -12.66 -21.80
C GLU A 142 15.71 -12.38 -20.74
N ASP A 143 15.75 -13.08 -19.61
CA ASP A 143 14.76 -13.04 -18.54
C ASP A 143 14.75 -11.71 -17.75
N THR A 144 14.87 -10.57 -18.45
CA THR A 144 14.88 -9.21 -17.90
C THR A 144 13.63 -8.48 -18.35
N ALA A 145 12.88 -7.93 -17.39
CA ALA A 145 11.70 -7.13 -17.65
C ALA A 145 12.09 -5.65 -17.71
N GLU A 146 11.74 -5.00 -18.81
CA GLU A 146 12.00 -3.59 -19.04
C GLU A 146 10.73 -2.77 -18.74
N CYS A 147 9.57 -3.42 -18.82
CA CYS A 147 8.34 -2.87 -18.25
C CYS A 147 8.32 -3.07 -16.73
N LEU A 148 7.95 -2.02 -15.98
CA LEU A 148 7.81 -2.11 -14.52
C LEU A 148 6.75 -3.14 -14.10
N ASP A 149 5.70 -3.33 -14.90
CA ASP A 149 4.63 -4.31 -14.68
C ASP A 149 4.94 -5.70 -15.29
N GLN A 150 6.15 -5.87 -15.84
CA GLN A 150 6.61 -7.07 -16.53
C GLN A 150 5.70 -7.52 -17.69
N SER A 151 4.94 -6.59 -18.29
CA SER A 151 4.01 -6.89 -19.39
C SER A 151 4.72 -7.23 -20.71
N ASP A 152 6.04 -7.08 -20.77
CA ASP A 152 6.91 -7.45 -21.87
C ASP A 152 7.44 -8.90 -21.80
N LEU A 153 7.32 -9.57 -20.65
CA LEU A 153 7.75 -10.96 -20.47
C LEU A 153 6.71 -11.99 -20.94
N TRP A 154 7.18 -13.20 -21.28
CA TRP A 154 6.33 -14.33 -21.69
C TRP A 154 5.74 -15.12 -20.52
N TYR A 155 6.30 -14.98 -19.33
CA TYR A 155 5.92 -15.73 -18.13
C TYR A 155 5.99 -14.80 -16.91
N GLU A 156 5.36 -15.20 -15.81
CA GLU A 156 5.42 -14.46 -14.55
C GLU A 156 6.79 -14.64 -13.90
N PHE A 157 7.55 -13.55 -13.80
CA PHE A 157 8.76 -13.51 -13.00
C PHE A 157 8.40 -13.10 -11.58
N GLU A 158 8.39 -14.08 -10.67
CA GLU A 158 8.36 -13.78 -9.25
C GLU A 158 9.77 -13.49 -8.76
N CYS A 159 9.93 -12.35 -8.10
CA CYS A 159 11.18 -12.01 -7.45
C CYS A 159 11.63 -13.15 -6.54
N PRO A 160 12.84 -13.71 -6.72
CA PRO A 160 13.31 -14.81 -5.91
C PRO A 160 13.49 -14.34 -4.48
N THR A 161 12.49 -14.67 -3.66
CA THR A 161 12.40 -14.25 -2.27
C THR A 161 13.38 -14.95 -1.33
N SER A 162 14.23 -15.85 -1.85
CA SER A 162 15.25 -16.53 -1.04
C SER A 162 16.56 -15.75 -1.04
N LEU A 163 16.97 -15.30 0.15
CA LEU A 163 18.29 -14.74 0.49
C LEU A 163 19.50 -15.62 0.12
N PHE A 164 19.29 -16.77 -0.52
CA PHE A 164 20.31 -17.80 -0.74
C PHE A 164 20.43 -18.31 -2.17
N THR A 165 19.66 -17.80 -3.13
CA THR A 165 19.76 -18.25 -4.52
C THR A 165 20.19 -17.14 -5.46
N PHE A 166 21.50 -17.20 -5.71
CA PHE A 166 22.24 -16.74 -6.89
C PHE A 166 22.76 -15.29 -6.93
N ASN A 167 24.08 -15.23 -7.05
CA ASN A 167 24.96 -14.12 -7.47
C ASN A 167 24.61 -13.50 -8.85
N ALA A 168 23.33 -13.50 -9.27
CA ALA A 168 22.92 -13.11 -10.62
C ALA A 168 21.84 -12.02 -10.64
N PHE A 169 21.06 -11.85 -9.57
CA PHE A 169 20.04 -10.81 -9.50
C PHE A 169 20.48 -9.72 -8.53
N SER A 170 20.67 -8.52 -9.06
CA SER A 170 20.89 -7.35 -8.23
C SER A 170 19.59 -7.07 -7.47
N MET A 171 19.64 -6.83 -6.15
CA MET A 171 18.46 -6.47 -5.35
C MET A 171 17.63 -5.33 -5.98
N PHE A 172 18.27 -4.48 -6.79
CA PHE A 172 17.63 -3.39 -7.53
C PHE A 172 16.58 -3.85 -8.55
N GLU A 173 16.75 -4.99 -9.23
CA GLU A 173 15.77 -5.42 -10.25
C GLU A 173 14.41 -5.69 -9.64
N CYS A 174 14.38 -6.33 -8.46
CA CYS A 174 13.15 -6.54 -7.72
C CYS A 174 12.55 -5.25 -7.16
N GLU A 175 13.40 -4.29 -6.83
CA GLU A 175 12.91 -3.01 -6.35
C GLU A 175 12.21 -2.19 -7.44
N GLU A 176 12.43 -2.48 -8.73
CA GLU A 176 11.86 -1.74 -9.86
C GLU A 176 10.54 -2.32 -10.39
N TYR A 177 10.14 -3.53 -9.96
CA TYR A 177 8.88 -4.12 -10.41
C TYR A 177 7.66 -3.65 -9.61
N SER A 178 6.56 -3.40 -10.31
CA SER A 178 5.23 -3.10 -9.78
C SER A 178 4.32 -4.33 -9.86
N CYS A 179 3.34 -4.44 -8.96
CA CYS A 179 2.41 -5.56 -8.98
C CYS A 179 1.47 -5.47 -10.19
N LYS A 180 1.16 -6.62 -10.79
CA LYS A 180 0.30 -6.67 -11.98
C LYS A 180 -1.13 -6.31 -11.61
N PRO A 181 -1.80 -5.43 -12.37
CA PRO A 181 -3.22 -5.18 -12.17
C PRO A 181 -4.05 -6.45 -12.31
N GLY A 182 -4.95 -6.70 -11.36
CA GLY A 182 -5.88 -7.83 -11.36
C GLY A 182 -5.39 -9.13 -10.69
N GLU A 183 -4.12 -9.24 -10.31
CA GLU A 183 -3.55 -10.41 -9.63
C GLU A 183 -2.54 -9.97 -8.55
N ARG A 184 -2.66 -10.48 -7.32
CA ARG A 184 -1.69 -10.22 -6.22
C ARG A 184 -1.26 -8.75 -6.12
N GLN A 185 -2.24 -7.86 -5.97
CA GLN A 185 -2.03 -6.42 -6.11
C GLN A 185 -1.43 -5.74 -4.86
N PHE A 186 -1.22 -6.44 -3.75
CA PHE A 186 -0.60 -5.84 -2.58
C PHE A 186 0.92 -5.90 -2.69
N SER A 187 1.55 -4.73 -2.81
CA SER A 187 3.01 -4.63 -2.84
C SER A 187 3.60 -4.74 -1.44
N CYS A 188 4.55 -5.66 -1.27
CA CYS A 188 5.29 -5.82 -0.03
C CYS A 188 6.41 -4.78 0.14
N GLY A 189 6.74 -3.99 -0.88
CA GLY A 189 7.74 -2.93 -0.81
C GLY A 189 9.15 -3.34 -1.24
N ASP A 190 9.37 -4.62 -1.51
CA ASP A 190 10.64 -5.25 -1.90
C ASP A 190 10.53 -6.04 -3.23
N GLY A 191 9.50 -5.73 -4.03
CA GLY A 191 9.19 -6.45 -5.27
C GLY A 191 8.35 -7.71 -5.09
N GLN A 192 8.12 -8.17 -3.85
CA GLN A 192 7.14 -9.23 -3.60
C GLN A 192 5.71 -8.68 -3.75
N CYS A 193 4.87 -9.41 -4.48
CA CYS A 193 3.46 -9.13 -4.68
C CYS A 193 2.61 -10.27 -4.11
N VAL A 194 1.63 -9.93 -3.27
CA VAL A 194 0.73 -10.89 -2.62
C VAL A 194 -0.73 -10.46 -2.78
N GLU A 195 -1.66 -11.38 -2.52
CA GLU A 195 -3.07 -11.01 -2.42
C GLU A 195 -3.30 -10.07 -1.24
N ASP A 196 -4.44 -9.38 -1.26
CA ASP A 196 -4.83 -8.52 -0.15
C ASP A 196 -4.87 -9.30 1.16
N PHE A 197 -4.21 -8.75 2.19
CA PHE A 197 -4.07 -9.34 3.52
C PHE A 197 -3.24 -10.62 3.59
N ASP A 198 -2.62 -11.08 2.49
CA ASP A 198 -1.67 -12.19 2.55
C ASP A 198 -0.31 -11.74 3.13
N ALA A 199 0.46 -12.72 3.61
CA ALA A 199 1.68 -12.47 4.35
C ALA A 199 2.85 -12.06 3.43
N CYS A 200 3.28 -10.79 3.52
CA CYS A 200 4.59 -10.33 3.05
C CYS A 200 5.73 -10.89 3.90
N GLN A 201 6.82 -11.31 3.25
CA GLN A 201 8.00 -11.86 3.95
C GLN A 201 8.69 -10.83 4.83
N ASN A 202 8.75 -9.58 4.39
CA ASN A 202 9.30 -8.47 5.17
C ASN A 202 8.37 -7.95 6.27
N GLY A 203 7.16 -8.51 6.40
CA GLY A 203 6.19 -8.12 7.41
C GLY A 203 5.34 -6.88 7.08
N ARG A 204 5.45 -6.28 5.88
CA ARG A 204 4.63 -5.11 5.48
C ARG A 204 3.13 -5.28 5.74
N HIS A 205 2.60 -6.46 5.44
CA HIS A 205 1.21 -6.82 5.70
C HIS A 205 0.78 -6.57 7.16
N LEU A 206 1.66 -6.76 8.15
CA LEU A 206 1.36 -6.50 9.56
C LEU A 206 1.09 -5.02 9.83
N LEU A 207 1.75 -4.10 9.11
CA LEU A 207 1.51 -2.66 9.24
C LEU A 207 0.16 -2.26 8.65
N LEU A 208 -0.24 -2.88 7.52
CA LEU A 208 -1.58 -2.72 6.96
C LEU A 208 -2.63 -3.18 7.98
N VAL A 209 -2.48 -4.39 8.50
CA VAL A 209 -3.41 -4.95 9.51
C VAL A 209 -3.48 -4.08 10.76
N GLN A 210 -2.33 -3.60 11.27
CA GLN A 210 -2.29 -2.65 12.40
C GLN A 210 -2.98 -1.32 12.10
N SER A 211 -2.92 -0.83 10.86
CA SER A 211 -3.61 0.39 10.45
C SER A 211 -5.14 0.23 10.50
N MET A 212 -5.64 -0.97 10.19
CA MET A 212 -7.07 -1.30 10.20
C MET A 212 -7.62 -1.49 11.62
N ILE A 213 -6.83 -2.05 12.54
CA ILE A 213 -7.28 -2.34 13.92
C ILE A 213 -7.13 -1.10 14.83
N LYS A 214 -7.27 0.11 14.30
CA LYS A 214 -7.27 1.31 15.14
C LYS A 214 -8.56 1.39 15.96
N LEU A 215 -8.40 1.71 17.25
CA LEU A 215 -9.50 1.90 18.20
C LEU A 215 -10.58 2.86 17.66
N GLY A 216 -10.15 3.99 17.09
CA GLY A 216 -11.03 5.02 16.55
C GLY A 216 -12.05 5.48 17.60
N ASN A 217 -13.34 5.39 17.27
CA ASN A 217 -14.45 5.81 18.14
C ASN A 217 -15.04 4.67 18.98
N LEU A 218 -14.50 3.45 18.87
CA LEU A 218 -15.03 2.30 19.59
C LEU A 218 -14.57 2.29 21.05
N SER A 219 -15.38 1.72 21.94
CA SER A 219 -14.92 1.41 23.30
C SER A 219 -13.86 0.30 23.26
N ASP A 220 -12.92 0.30 24.21
CA ASP A 220 -11.85 -0.70 24.27
C ASP A 220 -12.38 -2.15 24.19
N TYR A 221 -13.48 -2.44 24.87
CA TYR A 221 -14.12 -3.75 24.84
C TYR A 221 -14.71 -4.09 23.47
N CYS A 222 -15.48 -3.15 22.88
CA CYS A 222 -16.10 -3.40 21.59
C CYS A 222 -15.04 -3.56 20.50
N TRP A 223 -14.02 -2.70 20.51
CA TRP A 223 -12.88 -2.78 19.60
C TRP A 223 -12.18 -4.14 19.64
N ILE A 224 -11.80 -4.62 20.83
CA ILE A 224 -11.10 -5.90 20.96
C ILE A 224 -11.96 -7.05 20.45
N VAL A 225 -13.26 -7.05 20.75
CA VAL A 225 -14.19 -8.10 20.32
C VAL A 225 -14.36 -8.06 18.80
N MET A 226 -14.56 -6.89 18.20
CA MET A 226 -14.69 -6.74 16.75
C MET A 226 -13.40 -7.13 16.01
N ALA A 227 -12.25 -6.77 16.56
CA ALA A 227 -10.95 -7.15 16.02
C ALA A 227 -10.76 -8.67 16.02
N CYS A 228 -11.17 -9.35 17.10
CA CYS A 228 -11.12 -10.80 17.18
C CYS A 228 -12.16 -11.51 16.29
N LEU A 229 -13.40 -10.99 16.22
CA LEU A 229 -14.47 -11.61 15.42
C LEU A 229 -14.21 -11.50 13.91
N SER A 230 -13.62 -10.40 13.46
CA SER A 230 -13.20 -10.23 12.06
C SER A 230 -11.96 -11.05 11.68
N LYS A 231 -11.28 -11.66 12.66
CA LYS A 231 -10.01 -12.41 12.52
C LYS A 231 -8.85 -11.64 11.91
N ILE A 232 -8.99 -10.33 11.75
CA ILE A 232 -7.92 -9.46 11.25
C ILE A 232 -6.71 -9.50 12.19
N THR A 233 -6.92 -9.74 13.50
CA THR A 233 -5.86 -9.87 14.51
C THR A 233 -5.11 -11.20 14.50
N ASP A 234 -5.61 -12.25 13.83
CA ASP A 234 -4.97 -13.58 13.84
C ASP A 234 -3.54 -13.52 13.28
N GLN A 235 -3.26 -12.51 12.43
CA GLN A 235 -1.93 -12.26 11.87
C GLN A 235 -0.96 -11.55 12.83
N ILE A 236 -1.47 -10.91 13.89
CA ILE A 236 -0.64 -10.11 14.83
C ILE A 236 -0.52 -10.79 16.20
N ASP A 237 -1.66 -11.12 16.83
CA ASP A 237 -1.68 -11.71 18.18
C ASP A 237 -2.96 -12.52 18.43
N GLY A 238 -3.08 -13.68 17.75
CA GLY A 238 -4.21 -14.59 17.92
C GLY A 238 -4.41 -15.09 19.37
N LYS A 239 -3.38 -15.02 20.23
CA LYS A 239 -3.48 -15.46 21.64
C LYS A 239 -4.37 -14.56 22.48
N LEU A 240 -4.40 -13.25 22.18
CA LEU A 240 -5.27 -12.31 22.87
C LEU A 240 -6.75 -12.71 22.66
N CYS A 241 -7.11 -13.00 21.40
CA CYS A 241 -8.45 -13.42 21.04
C CYS A 241 -8.84 -14.76 21.64
N GLU A 242 -7.92 -15.74 21.65
CA GLU A 242 -8.18 -17.02 22.33
C GLU A 242 -8.55 -16.86 23.81
N GLN A 243 -7.88 -15.94 24.53
CA GLN A 243 -8.17 -15.68 25.94
C GLN A 243 -9.55 -15.04 26.13
N ILE A 244 -9.91 -14.09 25.25
CA ILE A 244 -11.23 -13.45 25.26
C ILE A 244 -12.32 -14.49 24.99
N PHE A 245 -12.14 -15.35 23.98
CA PHE A 245 -13.13 -16.37 23.64
C PHE A 245 -13.31 -17.44 24.73
N LYS A 246 -12.25 -17.79 25.47
CA LYS A 246 -12.31 -18.78 26.57
C LYS A 246 -13.11 -18.31 27.80
N THR A 247 -13.36 -17.00 27.96
CA THR A 247 -14.00 -16.47 29.17
C THR A 247 -15.54 -16.52 29.19
N THR A 248 -16.22 -17.13 28.21
CA THR A 248 -17.70 -17.27 28.13
C THR A 248 -18.52 -15.97 28.18
N LEU A 249 -17.86 -14.80 28.20
CA LEU A 249 -18.50 -13.49 28.39
C LEU A 249 -18.68 -12.71 27.09
N ILE A 250 -18.32 -13.28 25.93
CA ILE A 250 -18.28 -12.51 24.68
C ILE A 250 -19.66 -11.99 24.25
N LEU A 251 -20.73 -12.78 24.45
CA LEU A 251 -22.09 -12.32 24.16
C LEU A 251 -22.49 -11.14 25.04
N ASN A 252 -22.06 -11.12 26.31
CA ASN A 252 -22.29 -9.98 27.20
C ASN A 252 -21.47 -8.76 26.78
N GLN A 253 -20.25 -8.95 26.27
CA GLN A 253 -19.42 -7.87 25.76
C GLN A 253 -20.00 -7.26 24.47
N LEU A 254 -20.58 -8.08 23.60
CA LEU A 254 -21.28 -7.61 22.40
C LEU A 254 -22.48 -6.72 22.73
N GLN A 255 -23.13 -6.92 23.89
CA GLN A 255 -24.20 -6.03 24.36
C GLN A 255 -23.71 -4.64 24.79
N LEU A 256 -22.40 -4.47 25.03
CA LEU A 256 -21.78 -3.18 25.36
C LEU A 256 -21.39 -2.37 24.12
N CYS A 257 -21.44 -2.98 22.93
CA CYS A 257 -21.29 -2.27 21.66
C CYS A 257 -22.56 -1.49 21.31
N ASP A 258 -22.46 -0.60 20.33
CA ASP A 258 -23.61 0.04 19.71
C ASP A 258 -24.46 -0.97 18.90
N ASP A 259 -25.69 -0.59 18.54
CA ASP A 259 -26.59 -1.46 17.76
C ASP A 259 -26.00 -1.79 16.38
N LEU A 260 -25.32 -0.80 15.78
CA LEU A 260 -24.54 -0.93 14.56
C LEU A 260 -23.14 -0.39 14.85
N THR A 261 -22.13 -1.22 14.59
CA THR A 261 -20.73 -0.92 14.85
C THR A 261 -19.95 -0.95 13.55
N GLN A 262 -19.28 0.15 13.22
CA GLN A 262 -18.32 0.20 12.12
C GLN A 262 -16.98 -0.39 12.55
N PHE A 263 -16.52 -1.41 11.85
CA PHE A 263 -15.20 -1.99 12.06
C PHE A 263 -14.67 -2.63 10.77
N PRO A 264 -13.42 -2.41 10.34
CA PRO A 264 -12.45 -1.42 10.79
C PRO A 264 -12.98 0.02 10.86
N THR A 265 -12.30 0.88 11.61
CA THR A 265 -12.69 2.30 11.72
C THR A 265 -12.27 3.13 10.50
N ILE A 266 -11.42 2.57 9.65
CA ILE A 266 -11.03 3.13 8.35
C ILE A 266 -11.73 2.37 7.20
N PRO A 267 -11.81 2.94 5.99
CA PRO A 267 -12.33 2.24 4.82
C PRO A 267 -11.53 0.97 4.52
N VAL A 268 -12.23 -0.09 4.11
CA VAL A 268 -11.63 -1.40 3.80
C VAL A 268 -11.28 -1.53 2.32
N LEU A 269 -12.06 -0.88 1.44
CA LEU A 269 -11.84 -0.90 -0.01
C LEU A 269 -12.05 0.50 -0.60
N PHE A 270 -11.23 0.82 -1.60
CA PHE A 270 -11.34 1.99 -2.45
C PHE A 270 -11.51 3.32 -1.69
N GLY A 271 -10.96 3.44 -0.48
CA GLY A 271 -11.05 4.66 0.35
C GLY A 271 -12.45 5.10 0.81
N HIS A 272 -13.52 4.36 0.52
CA HIS A 272 -14.91 4.77 0.82
C HIS A 272 -15.84 3.62 1.26
N VAL A 273 -15.39 2.36 1.14
CA VAL A 273 -16.20 1.20 1.54
C VAL A 273 -15.96 0.87 3.00
N HIS A 274 -17.04 0.80 3.77
CA HIS A 274 -17.04 0.52 5.20
C HIS A 274 -17.87 -0.71 5.53
N PHE A 275 -17.46 -1.42 6.57
CA PHE A 275 -18.18 -2.59 7.08
C PHE A 275 -18.91 -2.24 8.38
N LEU A 276 -20.21 -2.55 8.42
CA LEU A 276 -21.01 -2.46 9.64
C LEU A 276 -21.43 -3.84 10.12
N TYR A 277 -21.39 -4.00 11.44
CA TYR A 277 -21.81 -5.19 12.15
C TYR A 277 -22.94 -4.84 13.10
N ALA A 278 -23.86 -5.77 13.32
CA ALA A 278 -24.92 -5.69 14.30
C ALA A 278 -24.60 -6.61 15.50
N PRO A 279 -23.63 -6.23 16.35
CA PRO A 279 -23.05 -7.13 17.36
C PRO A 279 -24.10 -7.69 18.34
N LYS A 280 -25.13 -6.90 18.66
CA LYS A 280 -26.20 -7.33 19.58
C LYS A 280 -27.11 -8.43 19.01
N ASN A 281 -27.13 -8.60 17.69
CA ASN A 281 -27.90 -9.65 17.02
C ASN A 281 -27.13 -10.98 16.97
N ILE A 282 -25.85 -10.99 17.35
CA ILE A 282 -25.04 -12.20 17.38
C ILE A 282 -25.47 -13.06 18.57
N SER A 283 -26.14 -14.17 18.28
CA SER A 283 -26.59 -15.14 19.29
C SER A 283 -25.59 -16.27 19.54
N TYR A 284 -24.65 -16.49 18.61
CA TYR A 284 -23.67 -17.56 18.65
C TYR A 284 -22.36 -17.10 18.00
N VAL A 285 -21.23 -17.47 18.59
CA VAL A 285 -19.89 -17.15 18.10
C VAL A 285 -19.17 -18.46 17.80
N ASN A 286 -18.86 -18.69 16.52
CA ASN A 286 -17.92 -19.71 16.11
C ASN A 286 -16.53 -19.10 15.97
N ILE A 287 -15.61 -19.47 16.87
CA ILE A 287 -14.25 -18.92 16.93
C ILE A 287 -13.38 -19.36 15.75
N ASP A 288 -13.78 -20.40 15.02
CA ASP A 288 -13.03 -20.91 13.87
C ASP A 288 -13.33 -20.12 12.59
N LEU A 289 -14.39 -19.32 12.55
CA LEU A 289 -14.84 -18.59 11.37
C LEU A 289 -14.74 -17.07 11.56
N ALA A 290 -14.29 -16.37 10.51
CA ALA A 290 -14.35 -14.92 10.48
C ALA A 290 -15.81 -14.46 10.32
N PHE A 291 -16.19 -13.44 11.08
CA PHE A 291 -17.49 -12.81 10.93
C PHE A 291 -17.52 -11.95 9.67
N VAL A 292 -18.50 -12.23 8.81
CA VAL A 292 -18.82 -11.40 7.66
C VAL A 292 -19.63 -10.20 8.18
N PRO A 293 -19.41 -8.97 7.67
CA PRO A 293 -20.22 -7.83 8.04
C PRO A 293 -21.70 -8.07 7.75
N ASP A 294 -22.59 -7.47 8.53
CA ASP A 294 -24.03 -7.49 8.27
C ASP A 294 -24.39 -6.57 7.08
N TYR A 295 -23.65 -5.47 6.96
CA TYR A 295 -23.83 -4.47 5.92
C TYR A 295 -22.51 -3.97 5.35
N VAL A 296 -22.52 -3.69 4.05
CA VAL A 296 -21.48 -2.96 3.34
C VAL A 296 -22.01 -1.58 3.02
N CYS A 297 -21.32 -0.56 3.52
CA CYS A 297 -21.64 0.84 3.31
C CYS A 297 -20.62 1.51 2.41
N TYR A 298 -21.04 2.48 1.61
CA TYR A 298 -20.24 3.11 0.57
C TYR A 298 -20.73 4.54 0.29
N ASP A 299 -19.88 5.34 -0.35
CA ASP A 299 -20.30 6.63 -0.94
C ASP A 299 -21.17 6.38 -2.18
N GLU A 300 -22.43 6.84 -2.12
CA GLU A 300 -23.41 6.70 -3.19
C GLU A 300 -23.00 7.41 -4.49
N GLN A 301 -22.22 8.49 -4.40
CA GLN A 301 -21.75 9.22 -5.57
C GLN A 301 -20.72 8.39 -6.35
N MET A 302 -19.86 7.66 -5.64
CA MET A 302 -18.86 6.77 -6.24
C MET A 302 -19.48 5.46 -6.74
N CYS A 303 -20.49 4.95 -6.05
CA CYS A 303 -21.16 3.69 -6.37
C CYS A 303 -22.61 3.88 -6.88
N HIS A 304 -22.83 4.82 -7.80
CA HIS A 304 -24.16 5.18 -8.31
C HIS A 304 -24.98 4.03 -8.93
N PHE A 305 -24.32 2.93 -9.32
CA PHE A 305 -24.95 1.75 -9.88
C PHE A 305 -25.51 0.79 -8.81
N LEU A 306 -25.15 0.98 -7.54
CA LEU A 306 -25.66 0.20 -6.41
C LEU A 306 -26.85 0.93 -5.77
N ILE A 307 -27.95 0.20 -5.59
CA ILE A 307 -29.14 0.73 -4.90
C ILE A 307 -28.99 0.44 -3.40
N PRO A 308 -29.04 1.46 -2.52
CA PRO A 308 -28.96 1.25 -1.08
C PRO A 308 -30.23 0.62 -0.51
N THR A 309 -30.05 -0.21 0.51
CA THR A 309 -31.16 -0.69 1.36
C THR A 309 -31.59 0.41 2.35
N PHE A 310 -30.62 1.12 2.92
CA PHE A 310 -30.83 2.26 3.83
C PHE A 310 -29.58 3.15 3.88
N HIS A 311 -29.67 4.28 4.56
CA HIS A 311 -28.54 5.17 4.81
C HIS A 311 -28.13 5.14 6.28
N HIS A 312 -26.83 5.02 6.55
CA HIS A 312 -26.24 5.12 7.88
C HIS A 312 -25.30 6.32 7.92
N GLU A 313 -25.64 7.32 8.73
CA GLU A 313 -24.96 8.62 8.76
C GLU A 313 -24.95 9.28 7.36
N ILE A 314 -23.77 9.31 6.71
CA ILE A 314 -23.57 9.88 5.37
C ILE A 314 -23.39 8.79 4.28
N HIS A 315 -23.39 7.52 4.65
CA HIS A 315 -23.10 6.41 3.75
C HIS A 315 -24.37 5.67 3.32
N ALA A 316 -24.39 5.24 2.07
CA ALA A 316 -25.38 4.31 1.52
C ALA A 316 -25.00 2.88 1.91
N CYS A 317 -25.93 2.11 2.46
CA CYS A 317 -25.65 0.79 3.00
C CYS A 317 -26.52 -0.30 2.36
N ARG A 318 -25.95 -1.48 2.20
CA ARG A 318 -26.64 -2.66 1.68
C ARG A 318 -26.29 -3.90 2.49
N HIS A 319 -27.22 -4.83 2.59
CA HIS A 319 -26.96 -6.10 3.26
C HIS A 319 -25.88 -6.92 2.54
N SER A 320 -24.94 -7.48 3.29
CA SER A 320 -23.83 -8.26 2.74
C SER A 320 -24.28 -9.48 1.95
N HIS A 321 -25.36 -10.16 2.39
CA HIS A 321 -25.90 -11.32 1.68
C HIS A 321 -26.44 -10.99 0.27
N GLU A 322 -26.91 -9.75 0.06
CA GLU A 322 -27.35 -9.28 -1.26
C GLU A 322 -26.16 -9.01 -2.20
N MET A 323 -24.98 -8.79 -1.64
CA MET A 323 -23.72 -8.64 -2.37
C MET A 323 -23.00 -9.99 -2.58
N GLY A 324 -23.64 -11.11 -2.24
CA GLY A 324 -23.04 -12.44 -2.37
C GLY A 324 -22.02 -12.77 -1.27
N LEU A 325 -21.83 -11.90 -0.28
CA LEU A 325 -21.03 -12.18 0.90
C LEU A 325 -21.83 -13.10 1.81
N LYS A 326 -21.54 -14.40 1.76
CA LYS A 326 -22.18 -15.39 2.63
C LYS A 326 -21.37 -15.56 3.90
N SER A 327 -22.02 -15.34 5.04
CA SER A 327 -21.55 -15.87 6.32
C SER A 327 -21.55 -17.40 6.23
N ASN A 328 -20.45 -18.04 6.66
CA ASN A 328 -20.37 -19.50 6.79
C ASN A 328 -21.23 -20.05 7.96
N VAL A 329 -22.15 -19.25 8.50
CA VAL A 329 -23.07 -19.65 9.55
C VAL A 329 -24.35 -20.21 8.93
N THR A 330 -24.39 -21.54 8.79
CA THR A 330 -25.61 -22.33 8.98
C THR A 330 -25.62 -22.94 10.36
#